data_AF-A0A1H0UEZ5-F1
#
_entry.id   AF-A0A1H0UEZ5-F1
#
_cell.length_a   1.000
_cell.length_b   1.000
_cell.length_c   1.000
_cell.angle_alpha   90.00
_cell.angle_beta   90.00
_cell.angle_gamma   90.00
#
_symmetry.space_group_name_H-M   'P 1'
#
loop_
_entity.id
_entity.type
_entity.pdbx_description
1 polymer ?
#
loop_
_entity_poly.entity_id
_entity_poly.type
_entity_poly.pdbx_seq_one_letter_code
_entity_poly.pdbx_strand_id
1 'polypeptide(L)'
;MVVVADAGMLSAGNLRELDEADLRFIVGSRMTKAPNDLASHFRWHGDAFTDGQLIDTITPRTGHTKENNADLRAEPVWDPVTHPGSWRAVWAYSRKRAARDAITLTAQENRAREVIEGQKAARNPRFVKTAGGKRSLDEASLARARQLAGLKGYVTNIPAATMAASEDIGSYHELWHVEQSFRMSKTDLRARPMFHRTRDAIEAHLTIVFTALAISRTIQARTGLAIGNVIKQFGPLRSATIAINGTTQTFAPDIPAGQQAILDAIQDPKVTH
;
A
#
# COMPACT_ATOMS: atom_id res chain seq x y z
N MET A 1 -9.89 6.45 -13.50
CA MET A 1 -8.63 6.42 -12.72
C MET A 1 -8.76 5.33 -11.65
N VAL A 2 -7.68 4.60 -11.31
CA VAL A 2 -7.69 3.57 -10.25
C VAL A 2 -6.77 4.00 -9.12
N VAL A 3 -7.27 3.98 -7.88
CA VAL A 3 -6.52 4.29 -6.66
C VAL A 3 -6.07 2.99 -6.00
N VAL A 4 -4.77 2.78 -5.86
CA VAL A 4 -4.20 1.62 -5.17
C VAL A 4 -3.64 2.06 -3.83
N ALA A 5 -4.01 1.40 -2.72
CA ALA A 5 -3.57 1.79 -1.38
C ALA A 5 -3.46 0.64 -0.38
N ASP A 6 -2.67 0.83 0.68
CA ASP A 6 -2.52 -0.16 1.74
C ASP A 6 -3.75 -0.23 2.68
N ALA A 7 -3.75 -1.22 3.58
CA ALA A 7 -4.87 -1.51 4.49
C ALA A 7 -5.18 -0.40 5.52
N GLY A 8 -4.30 0.60 5.66
CA GLY A 8 -4.55 1.83 6.40
C GLY A 8 -5.64 2.69 5.78
N MET A 9 -5.84 2.60 4.46
CA MET A 9 -6.93 3.28 3.74
C MET A 9 -8.25 2.52 3.73
N LEU A 10 -8.33 1.33 4.34
CA LEU A 10 -9.51 0.45 4.35
C LEU A 10 -10.66 0.92 5.28
N SER A 11 -10.77 2.22 5.56
CA SER A 11 -11.90 2.74 6.34
C SER A 11 -13.17 2.71 5.47
N ALA A 12 -14.33 2.42 6.08
CA ALA A 12 -15.60 2.42 5.34
C ALA A 12 -15.89 3.80 4.72
N GLY A 13 -15.54 4.88 5.42
CA GLY A 13 -15.66 6.25 4.90
C GLY A 13 -14.80 6.50 3.68
N ASN A 14 -13.51 6.11 3.73
CA ASN A 14 -12.58 6.31 2.62
C ASN A 14 -13.03 5.57 1.36
N LEU A 15 -13.43 4.31 1.48
CA LEU A 15 -13.86 3.51 0.32
C LEU A 15 -15.15 4.08 -0.28
N ARG A 16 -16.09 4.54 0.56
CA ARG A 16 -17.32 5.19 0.12
C ARG A 16 -17.02 6.50 -0.62
N GLU A 17 -16.15 7.34 -0.08
CA GLU A 17 -15.78 8.62 -0.71
C GLU A 17 -15.07 8.43 -2.05
N LEU A 18 -14.22 7.40 -2.19
CA LEU A 18 -13.62 7.04 -3.48
C LEU A 18 -14.69 6.61 -4.49
N ASP A 19 -15.62 5.74 -4.08
CA ASP A 19 -16.72 5.26 -4.94
C ASP A 19 -17.65 6.41 -5.37
N GLU A 20 -18.04 7.29 -4.44
CA GLU A 20 -18.87 8.48 -4.72
C GLU A 20 -18.18 9.51 -5.62
N ALA A 21 -16.85 9.54 -5.62
CA ALA A 21 -16.05 10.35 -6.53
C ALA A 21 -15.85 9.72 -7.92
N ASP A 22 -16.55 8.62 -8.24
CA ASP A 22 -16.42 7.84 -9.48
C ASP A 22 -14.98 7.31 -9.70
N LEU A 23 -14.28 7.02 -8.59
CA LEU A 23 -12.96 6.43 -8.61
C LEU A 23 -13.03 4.92 -8.37
N ARG A 24 -12.27 4.20 -9.18
CA ARG A 24 -12.01 2.78 -8.93
C ARG A 24 -10.92 2.66 -7.87
N PHE A 25 -10.97 1.62 -7.04
CA PHE A 25 -9.94 1.41 -6.02
C PHE A 25 -9.54 -0.06 -5.86
N ILE A 26 -8.32 -0.26 -5.36
CA ILE A 26 -7.77 -1.54 -4.94
C ILE A 26 -7.05 -1.30 -3.61
N VAL A 27 -7.61 -1.82 -2.51
CA VAL A 27 -7.11 -1.56 -1.16
C VAL A 27 -6.81 -2.85 -0.41
N GLY A 28 -5.70 -2.90 0.31
CA GLY A 28 -5.33 -4.10 1.07
C GLY A 28 -6.37 -4.43 2.16
N SER A 29 -6.85 -5.67 2.20
CA SER A 29 -7.76 -6.13 3.27
C SER A 29 -6.99 -6.50 4.54
N ARG A 30 -7.69 -6.40 5.69
CA ARG A 30 -7.19 -6.86 6.99
C ARG A 30 -7.51 -8.35 7.15
N MET A 31 -6.54 -9.14 7.62
CA MET A 31 -6.71 -10.59 7.84
C MET A 31 -7.91 -10.93 8.73
N THR A 32 -8.32 -10.02 9.63
CA THR A 32 -9.48 -10.21 10.51
C THR A 32 -10.81 -10.32 9.75
N LYS A 33 -10.88 -9.89 8.49
CA LYS A 33 -12.07 -10.03 7.63
C LYS A 33 -12.17 -11.42 6.98
N ALA A 34 -11.04 -12.12 6.80
CA ALA A 34 -10.98 -13.40 6.11
C ALA A 34 -12.01 -14.44 6.61
N PRO A 35 -12.25 -14.63 7.92
CA PRO A 35 -13.26 -15.59 8.39
C PRO A 35 -14.66 -15.35 7.85
N ASN A 36 -15.04 -14.08 7.67
CA ASN A 36 -16.37 -13.72 7.17
C ASN A 36 -16.39 -13.75 5.65
N ASP A 37 -15.37 -13.15 5.01
CA ASP A 37 -15.28 -13.09 3.55
C ASP A 37 -15.18 -14.50 2.94
N LEU A 38 -14.45 -15.41 3.59
CA LEU A 38 -14.20 -16.80 3.13
C LEU A 38 -15.10 -17.84 3.82
N ALA A 39 -16.23 -17.43 4.42
CA ALA A 39 -17.08 -18.34 5.18
C ALA A 39 -17.58 -19.54 4.34
N SER A 40 -18.00 -19.28 3.10
CA SER A 40 -18.41 -20.31 2.13
C SER A 40 -17.24 -21.24 1.80
N HIS A 41 -16.07 -20.66 1.49
CA HIS A 41 -14.85 -21.41 1.21
C HIS A 41 -14.49 -22.36 2.34
N PHE A 42 -14.39 -21.86 3.57
CA PHE A 42 -14.00 -22.66 4.73
C PHE A 42 -14.97 -23.80 4.99
N ARG A 43 -16.27 -23.61 4.76
CA ARG A 43 -17.26 -24.66 4.94
C ARG A 43 -17.12 -25.78 3.92
N TRP A 44 -16.92 -25.44 2.65
CA TRP A 44 -16.99 -26.42 1.55
C TRP A 44 -15.65 -26.98 1.09
N HIS A 45 -14.57 -26.23 1.33
CA HIS A 45 -13.21 -26.55 0.89
C HIS A 45 -12.22 -26.69 2.05
N GLY A 46 -12.59 -26.24 3.27
CA GLY A 46 -11.70 -26.24 4.42
C GLY A 46 -10.67 -25.11 4.37
N ASP A 47 -9.57 -25.28 5.12
CA ASP A 47 -8.49 -24.29 5.27
C ASP A 47 -7.14 -24.77 4.69
N ALA A 48 -7.15 -25.87 3.95
CA ALA A 48 -5.98 -26.39 3.25
C ALA A 48 -5.84 -25.72 1.87
N PHE A 49 -5.04 -24.66 1.81
CA PHE A 49 -4.81 -23.88 0.58
C PHE A 49 -3.67 -24.41 -0.29
N THR A 50 -3.79 -24.24 -1.61
CA THR A 50 -2.69 -24.46 -2.57
C THR A 50 -1.91 -23.18 -2.83
N ASP A 51 -0.60 -23.26 -3.10
CA ASP A 51 0.22 -22.07 -3.35
C ASP A 51 -0.28 -21.33 -4.61
N GLY A 52 -0.46 -20.00 -4.49
CA GLY A 52 -1.02 -19.18 -5.57
C GLY A 52 -2.54 -19.26 -5.72
N GLN A 53 -3.24 -19.98 -4.83
CA GLN A 53 -4.71 -20.05 -4.87
C GLN A 53 -5.33 -18.66 -4.69
N LEU A 54 -6.27 -18.35 -5.57
CA LEU A 54 -7.07 -17.12 -5.54
C LEU A 54 -8.53 -17.48 -5.20
N ILE A 55 -9.13 -16.68 -4.33
CA ILE A 55 -10.53 -16.80 -3.94
C ILE A 55 -11.17 -15.42 -4.11
N ASP A 56 -12.06 -15.32 -5.09
CA ASP A 56 -12.81 -14.11 -5.40
C ASP A 56 -14.19 -14.20 -4.76
N THR A 57 -14.55 -13.22 -3.96
CA THR A 57 -15.74 -13.22 -3.11
C THR A 57 -16.15 -11.77 -2.80
N ILE A 58 -16.92 -11.56 -1.74
CA ILE A 58 -17.38 -10.24 -1.31
C ILE A 58 -17.03 -9.97 0.16
N THR A 59 -16.87 -8.69 0.49
CA THR A 59 -16.73 -8.23 1.87
C THR A 59 -17.77 -7.14 2.16
N PRO A 60 -18.48 -7.20 3.30
CA PRO A 60 -19.46 -6.18 3.65
C PRO A 60 -18.85 -4.77 3.70
N ARG A 61 -19.56 -3.77 3.13
CA ARG A 61 -19.20 -2.35 3.24
C ARG A 61 -19.24 -1.90 4.71
N THR A 62 -20.23 -2.41 5.44
CA THR A 62 -20.42 -2.21 6.88
C THR A 62 -20.63 -3.58 7.56
N GLY A 63 -20.34 -3.69 8.85
CA GLY A 63 -20.32 -4.98 9.56
C GLY A 63 -21.66 -5.71 9.72
N HIS A 64 -22.75 -5.20 9.15
CA HIS A 64 -24.10 -5.74 9.31
C HIS A 64 -24.67 -6.42 8.05
N THR A 65 -24.02 -6.26 6.90
CA THR A 65 -24.51 -6.87 5.65
C THR A 65 -24.10 -8.34 5.57
N LYS A 66 -25.04 -9.23 5.23
CA LYS A 66 -24.78 -10.64 4.93
C LYS A 66 -25.27 -11.00 3.54
N GLU A 67 -24.43 -10.74 2.55
CA GLU A 67 -24.68 -11.09 1.14
C GLU A 67 -23.94 -12.37 0.73
N ASN A 68 -22.92 -12.81 1.50
CA ASN A 68 -22.27 -14.10 1.28
C ASN A 68 -23.09 -15.20 1.98
N ASN A 69 -23.71 -16.08 1.20
CA ASN A 69 -24.44 -17.23 1.71
C ASN A 69 -23.52 -18.46 1.85
N ALA A 70 -23.08 -18.72 3.08
CA ALA A 70 -22.21 -19.85 3.41
C ALA A 70 -22.82 -21.23 3.13
N ASP A 71 -24.14 -21.35 2.90
CA ASP A 71 -24.77 -22.61 2.49
C ASP A 71 -24.58 -22.92 0.99
N LEU A 72 -24.07 -21.97 0.20
CA LEU A 72 -23.76 -22.17 -1.22
C LEU A 72 -22.28 -22.53 -1.39
N ARG A 73 -22.02 -23.51 -2.26
CA ARG A 73 -20.65 -23.98 -2.54
C ARG A 73 -19.85 -22.99 -3.39
N ALA A 74 -20.51 -22.28 -4.30
CA ALA A 74 -19.87 -21.26 -5.12
C ALA A 74 -19.73 -19.96 -4.33
N GLU A 75 -18.57 -19.32 -4.41
CA GLU A 75 -18.38 -17.97 -3.89
C GLU A 75 -19.25 -16.96 -4.67
N PRO A 76 -19.78 -15.92 -4.02
CA PRO A 76 -20.52 -14.87 -4.70
C PRO A 76 -19.60 -14.09 -5.64
N VAL A 77 -20.00 -13.97 -6.90
CA VAL A 77 -19.36 -13.05 -7.86
C VAL A 77 -19.89 -11.65 -7.58
N TRP A 78 -19.02 -10.74 -7.15
CA TRP A 78 -19.44 -9.38 -6.83
C TRP A 78 -20.05 -8.67 -8.04
N ASP A 79 -21.20 -8.05 -7.80
CA ASP A 79 -21.92 -7.19 -8.73
C ASP A 79 -22.56 -6.07 -7.89
N PRO A 80 -22.37 -4.79 -8.25
CA PRO A 80 -22.83 -3.67 -7.42
C PRO A 80 -24.37 -3.56 -7.35
N VAL A 81 -25.09 -4.12 -8.32
CA VAL A 81 -26.56 -4.11 -8.36
C VAL A 81 -27.13 -5.19 -7.44
N THR A 82 -26.57 -6.40 -7.48
CA THR A 82 -27.06 -7.52 -6.64
C THR A 82 -26.41 -7.57 -5.25
N HIS A 83 -25.26 -6.93 -5.06
CA HIS A 83 -24.52 -6.87 -3.80
C HIS A 83 -24.27 -5.42 -3.34
N PRO A 84 -25.31 -4.59 -3.18
CA PRO A 84 -25.16 -3.16 -2.87
C PRO A 84 -24.53 -2.91 -1.49
N GLY A 85 -24.64 -3.86 -0.57
CA GLY A 85 -24.11 -3.77 0.78
C GLY A 85 -22.68 -4.30 0.93
N SER A 86 -22.03 -4.74 -0.15
CA SER A 86 -20.67 -5.28 -0.15
C SER A 86 -19.76 -4.61 -1.20
N TRP A 87 -18.46 -4.84 -1.03
CA TRP A 87 -17.42 -4.66 -2.03
C TRP A 87 -16.94 -6.01 -2.52
N ARG A 88 -16.27 -6.06 -3.67
CA ARG A 88 -15.53 -7.25 -4.09
C ARG A 88 -14.34 -7.45 -3.16
N ALA A 89 -14.09 -8.70 -2.79
CA ALA A 89 -12.93 -9.08 -2.00
C ALA A 89 -12.19 -10.22 -2.69
N VAL A 90 -10.89 -10.03 -2.93
CA VAL A 90 -10.02 -11.05 -3.51
C VAL A 90 -9.03 -11.50 -2.44
N TRP A 91 -8.93 -12.79 -2.20
CA TRP A 91 -7.98 -13.39 -1.27
C TRP A 91 -6.99 -14.28 -2.01
N ALA A 92 -5.71 -14.13 -1.70
CA ALA A 92 -4.63 -14.92 -2.26
C ALA A 92 -3.88 -15.66 -1.16
N TYR A 93 -3.59 -16.93 -1.37
CA TYR A 93 -2.71 -17.72 -0.52
C TYR A 93 -1.30 -17.79 -1.08
N SER A 94 -0.30 -17.63 -0.21
CA SER A 94 1.11 -17.85 -0.55
C SER A 94 1.81 -18.68 0.53
N ARG A 95 2.42 -19.80 0.12
CA ARG A 95 3.23 -20.66 0.99
C ARG A 95 4.43 -19.93 1.57
N LYS A 96 5.09 -19.08 0.76
CA LYS A 96 6.19 -18.21 1.22
C LYS A 96 5.72 -17.24 2.30
N ARG A 97 4.50 -16.71 2.19
CA ARG A 97 3.90 -15.87 3.24
C ARG A 97 3.56 -16.69 4.47
N ALA A 98 2.93 -17.85 4.31
CA ALA A 98 2.58 -18.74 5.42
C ALA A 98 3.79 -19.10 6.28
N ALA A 99 4.94 -19.42 5.66
CA ALA A 99 6.18 -19.69 6.38
C ALA A 99 6.67 -18.49 7.22
N ARG A 100 6.65 -17.27 6.65
CA ARG A 100 7.04 -16.05 7.37
C ARG A 100 6.06 -15.68 8.49
N ASP A 101 4.77 -15.84 8.22
CA ASP A 101 3.71 -15.59 9.20
C ASP A 101 3.83 -16.57 10.36
N ALA A 102 4.15 -17.85 10.10
CA ALA A 102 4.36 -18.87 11.13
C ALA A 102 5.53 -18.53 12.07
N ILE A 103 6.66 -18.05 11.53
CA ILE A 103 7.79 -17.57 12.34
C ILE A 103 7.36 -16.41 13.23
N THR A 104 6.64 -15.44 12.65
CA THR A 104 6.14 -14.26 13.37
C THR A 104 5.16 -14.65 14.48
N LEU A 105 4.24 -15.57 14.21
CA LEU A 105 3.27 -16.06 15.18
C LEU A 105 3.94 -16.84 16.31
N THR A 106 4.97 -17.62 16.01
CA THR A 106 5.77 -18.34 17.02
C THR A 106 6.48 -17.35 17.95
N ALA A 107 7.09 -16.30 17.39
CA ALA A 107 7.71 -15.25 18.21
C ALA A 107 6.68 -14.49 19.07
N GLN A 108 5.48 -14.25 18.55
CA GLN A 108 4.37 -13.64 19.31
C GLN A 108 3.89 -14.55 20.44
N GLU A 109 3.78 -15.86 20.21
CA GLU A 109 3.43 -16.83 21.24
C GLU A 109 4.49 -16.89 22.34
N ASN A 110 5.78 -16.98 21.99
CA ASN A 110 6.86 -17.01 22.98
C ASN A 110 6.82 -15.76 23.88
N ARG A 111 6.65 -14.58 23.27
CA ARG A 111 6.52 -13.32 24.02
C ARG A 111 5.26 -13.28 24.89
N ALA A 112 4.17 -13.90 24.46
CA ALA A 112 2.96 -14.02 25.28
C ALA A 112 3.22 -14.91 26.51
N ARG A 113 3.91 -16.04 26.33
CA ARG A 113 4.28 -16.98 27.41
C ARG A 113 5.21 -16.31 28.43
N GLU A 114 6.26 -15.61 27.98
CA GLU A 114 7.17 -14.85 28.85
C GLU A 114 6.42 -13.88 29.79
N VAL A 115 5.41 -13.17 29.27
CA VAL A 115 4.61 -12.21 30.05
C VAL A 115 3.62 -12.88 31.00
N ILE A 116 3.17 -14.09 30.66
CA ILE A 116 2.34 -14.94 31.55
C ILE A 116 3.19 -15.48 32.70
N GLU A 117 4.44 -15.85 32.43
CA GLU A 117 5.43 -16.34 33.41
C GLU A 117 5.99 -15.26 34.35
N GLY A 118 5.60 -13.99 34.16
CA GLY A 118 5.89 -12.91 35.09
C GLY A 118 6.91 -11.88 34.57
N GLN A 119 7.38 -11.99 33.33
CA GLN A 119 8.19 -10.92 32.75
C GLN A 119 7.37 -9.62 32.59
N LYS A 120 7.96 -8.49 32.99
CA LYS A 120 7.35 -7.17 32.80
C LYS A 120 7.41 -6.79 31.33
N ALA A 121 6.24 -6.56 30.73
CA ALA A 121 6.11 -5.90 29.44
C ALA A 121 5.44 -4.54 29.63
N ALA A 122 5.87 -3.54 28.85
CA ALA A 122 5.27 -2.20 28.86
C ALA A 122 3.79 -2.21 28.42
N ARG A 123 3.38 -3.20 27.64
CA ARG A 123 1.99 -3.46 27.22
C ARG A 123 1.75 -4.96 27.14
N ASN A 124 0.51 -5.40 27.37
CA ASN A 124 0.12 -6.78 27.11
C ASN A 124 0.37 -7.14 25.64
N PRO A 125 1.22 -8.14 25.35
CA PRO A 125 1.45 -8.59 23.98
C PRO A 125 0.20 -9.27 23.43
N ARG A 126 0.18 -9.46 22.10
CA ARG A 126 -0.88 -10.21 21.41
C ARG A 126 -0.95 -11.63 21.98
N PHE A 127 -2.15 -12.21 21.99
CA PHE A 127 -2.44 -13.55 22.51
C PHE A 127 -2.36 -13.71 24.03
N VAL A 128 -2.34 -12.62 24.81
CA VAL A 128 -2.52 -12.69 26.27
C VAL A 128 -3.94 -12.27 26.62
N LYS A 129 -4.65 -13.12 27.37
CA LYS A 129 -5.93 -12.82 28.02
C LYS A 129 -5.68 -12.58 29.51
N THR A 130 -6.44 -11.67 30.09
CA THR A 130 -6.49 -11.47 31.53
C THR A 130 -7.92 -11.70 32.00
N ALA A 131 -8.11 -12.65 32.91
CA ALA A 131 -9.40 -12.93 33.54
C ALA A 131 -9.18 -13.09 35.05
N GLY A 132 -9.97 -12.38 35.86
CA GLY A 132 -9.85 -12.43 37.33
C GLY A 132 -8.44 -12.10 37.86
N GLY A 133 -7.70 -11.22 37.20
CA GLY A 133 -6.32 -10.85 37.58
C GLY A 133 -5.24 -11.85 37.15
N LYS A 134 -5.61 -13.02 36.61
CA LYS A 134 -4.66 -14.02 36.09
C LYS A 134 -4.47 -13.85 34.59
N ARG A 135 -3.22 -13.91 34.13
CA ARG A 135 -2.86 -13.93 32.70
C ARG A 135 -2.86 -15.37 32.18
N SER A 136 -3.39 -15.57 30.98
CA SER A 136 -3.38 -16.85 30.27
C SER A 136 -3.22 -16.64 28.76
N LEU A 137 -2.83 -17.71 28.06
CA LEU A 137 -2.69 -17.68 26.60
C LEU A 137 -4.07 -17.70 25.93
N ASP A 138 -4.26 -16.84 24.94
CA ASP A 138 -5.44 -16.84 24.08
C ASP A 138 -5.30 -17.85 22.94
N GLU A 139 -5.42 -19.13 23.29
CA GLU A 139 -5.28 -20.26 22.37
C GLU A 139 -6.23 -20.15 21.17
N ALA A 140 -7.48 -19.76 21.40
CA ALA A 140 -8.48 -19.62 20.34
C ALA A 140 -8.11 -18.52 19.31
N SER A 141 -7.56 -17.39 19.76
CA SER A 141 -7.10 -16.35 18.85
C SER A 141 -5.79 -16.72 18.14
N LEU A 142 -4.89 -17.45 18.81
CA LEU A 142 -3.65 -17.95 18.21
C LEU A 142 -3.94 -19.01 17.13
N ALA A 143 -4.84 -19.96 17.42
CA ALA A 143 -5.28 -20.97 16.46
C ALA A 143 -5.90 -20.33 15.21
N ARG A 144 -6.80 -19.35 15.38
CA ARG A 144 -7.35 -18.57 14.26
C ARG A 144 -6.28 -17.82 13.48
N ALA A 145 -5.31 -17.21 14.15
CA ALA A 145 -4.22 -16.51 13.47
C ALA A 145 -3.34 -17.47 12.65
N ARG A 146 -3.11 -18.69 13.14
CA ARG A 146 -2.38 -19.75 12.42
C ARG A 146 -3.17 -20.26 11.22
N GLN A 147 -4.48 -20.46 11.36
CA GLN A 147 -5.36 -20.90 10.28
C GLN A 147 -5.36 -19.93 9.09
N LEU A 148 -5.26 -18.63 9.38
CA LEU A 148 -5.25 -17.58 8.37
C LEU A 148 -3.85 -17.26 7.81
N ALA A 149 -2.79 -17.92 8.30
CA ALA A 149 -1.43 -17.65 7.90
C ALA A 149 -1.24 -17.88 6.38
N GLY A 150 -0.58 -16.95 5.70
CA GLY A 150 -0.37 -17.04 4.25
C GLY A 150 -1.47 -16.41 3.41
N LEU A 151 -2.64 -16.10 3.98
CA LEU A 151 -3.69 -15.36 3.28
C LEU A 151 -3.39 -13.86 3.23
N LYS A 152 -3.65 -13.25 2.08
CA LYS A 152 -3.65 -11.80 1.89
C LYS A 152 -4.88 -11.41 1.10
N GLY A 153 -5.68 -10.51 1.67
CA GLY A 153 -6.90 -10.01 1.04
C GLY A 153 -6.72 -8.64 0.41
N TYR A 154 -7.60 -8.33 -0.53
CA TYR A 154 -7.72 -7.09 -1.29
C TYR A 154 -9.21 -6.77 -1.43
N VAL A 155 -9.56 -5.48 -1.42
CA VAL A 155 -10.93 -4.98 -1.54
C VAL A 155 -10.98 -3.99 -2.69
N THR A 156 -11.97 -4.16 -3.57
CA THR A 156 -12.13 -3.35 -4.78
C THR A 156 -13.60 -3.10 -5.12
N ASN A 157 -13.89 -2.00 -5.81
CA ASN A 157 -15.16 -1.75 -6.50
C ASN A 157 -15.09 -2.06 -8.01
N ILE A 158 -14.05 -2.77 -8.47
CA ILE A 158 -13.89 -3.16 -9.87
C ILE A 158 -14.51 -4.55 -10.10
N PRO A 159 -15.53 -4.66 -10.98
CA PRO A 159 -16.15 -5.96 -11.29
C PRO A 159 -15.17 -6.97 -11.89
N ALA A 160 -15.40 -8.26 -11.64
CA ALA A 160 -14.55 -9.35 -12.16
C ALA A 160 -14.48 -9.39 -13.70
N ALA A 161 -15.55 -8.95 -14.38
CA ALA A 161 -15.58 -8.82 -15.84
C ALA A 161 -14.68 -7.70 -16.37
N THR A 162 -14.39 -6.69 -15.55
CA THR A 162 -13.52 -5.56 -15.91
C THR A 162 -12.07 -5.83 -15.57
N MET A 163 -11.80 -6.52 -14.45
CA MET A 163 -10.45 -6.86 -14.00
C MET A 163 -10.46 -8.19 -13.27
N ALA A 164 -9.71 -9.17 -13.78
CA ALA A 164 -9.61 -10.48 -13.17
C ALA A 164 -8.88 -10.41 -11.81
N ALA A 165 -9.16 -11.36 -10.91
CA ALA A 165 -8.55 -11.40 -9.57
C ALA A 165 -7.01 -11.36 -9.60
N SER A 166 -6.38 -12.02 -10.58
CA SER A 166 -4.92 -12.01 -10.74
C SER A 166 -4.38 -10.63 -11.12
N GLU A 167 -5.11 -9.87 -11.93
CA GLU A 167 -4.72 -8.53 -12.39
C GLU A 167 -4.93 -7.48 -11.28
N ASP A 168 -6.00 -7.62 -10.50
CA ASP A 168 -6.25 -6.82 -9.29
C ASP A 168 -5.07 -6.94 -8.30
N ILE A 169 -4.64 -8.17 -8.02
CA ILE A 169 -3.49 -8.45 -7.17
C ILE A 169 -2.19 -7.90 -7.78
N GLY A 170 -1.99 -8.06 -9.09
CA GLY A 170 -0.84 -7.52 -9.81
C GLY A 170 -0.76 -6.00 -9.66
N SER A 171 -1.87 -5.31 -9.92
CA SER A 171 -2.00 -3.85 -9.76
C SER A 171 -1.72 -3.40 -8.34
N TYR A 172 -2.15 -4.16 -7.33
CA TYR A 172 -1.76 -3.87 -5.94
C TYR A 172 -0.26 -4.03 -5.72
N HIS A 173 0.37 -5.05 -6.30
CA HIS A 173 1.80 -5.30 -6.08
C HIS A 173 2.63 -4.14 -6.61
N GLU A 174 2.22 -3.49 -7.70
CA GLU A 174 2.83 -2.27 -8.27
C GLU A 174 2.88 -1.08 -7.31
N LEU A 175 2.16 -1.10 -6.17
CA LEU A 175 2.28 -0.10 -5.11
C LEU A 175 3.73 0.08 -4.62
N TRP A 176 4.58 -0.95 -4.76
CA TRP A 176 6.00 -0.84 -4.43
C TRP A 176 6.73 0.24 -5.25
N HIS A 177 6.31 0.52 -6.49
CA HIS A 177 6.86 1.62 -7.30
C HIS A 177 6.55 2.98 -6.68
N VAL A 178 5.39 3.11 -6.05
CA VAL A 178 4.98 4.29 -5.29
C VAL A 178 5.81 4.42 -4.02
N GLU A 179 6.00 3.33 -3.26
CA GLU A 179 6.89 3.33 -2.09
C GLU A 179 8.34 3.68 -2.44
N GLN A 180 8.86 3.15 -3.56
CA GLN A 180 10.18 3.52 -4.09
C GLN A 180 10.24 5.02 -4.41
N SER A 181 9.22 5.55 -5.09
CA SER A 181 9.10 6.98 -5.40
C SER A 181 9.15 7.84 -4.14
N PHE A 182 8.39 7.46 -3.10
CA PHE A 182 8.39 8.16 -1.82
C PHE A 182 9.73 8.04 -1.07
N ARG A 183 10.40 6.89 -1.14
CA ARG A 183 11.73 6.70 -0.54
C ARG A 183 12.77 7.60 -1.20
N MET A 184 12.77 7.66 -2.53
CA MET A 184 13.60 8.58 -3.31
C MET A 184 13.29 10.04 -2.96
N SER A 185 12.02 10.40 -2.85
CA SER A 185 11.62 11.76 -2.46
C SER A 185 12.12 12.15 -1.06
N LYS A 186 12.18 11.21 -0.12
CA LYS A 186 12.69 11.48 1.24
C LYS A 186 14.20 11.69 1.29
N THR A 187 15.00 10.93 0.54
CA THR A 187 16.47 11.04 0.54
C THR A 187 16.97 12.11 -0.40
N ASP A 188 16.41 12.15 -1.61
CA ASP A 188 16.95 12.93 -2.73
C ASP A 188 16.27 14.30 -2.82
N LEU A 189 14.96 14.36 -2.57
CA LEU A 189 14.17 15.60 -2.58
C LEU A 189 13.97 16.21 -1.19
N ARG A 190 14.44 15.54 -0.12
CA ARG A 190 14.26 15.94 1.29
C ARG A 190 12.80 16.27 1.66
N ALA A 191 11.84 15.63 0.98
CA ALA A 191 10.42 15.72 1.31
C ALA A 191 10.15 14.99 2.64
N ARG A 192 10.49 15.64 3.75
CA ARG A 192 10.25 15.09 5.09
C ARG A 192 8.84 15.44 5.55
N PRO A 193 8.20 14.57 6.36
CA PRO A 193 6.96 14.91 7.05
C PRO A 193 7.19 16.18 7.87
N MET A 194 6.58 17.26 7.41
CA MET A 194 6.50 18.52 8.14
C MET A 194 5.21 18.48 8.94
N PHE A 195 5.27 18.79 10.23
CA PHE A 195 4.09 18.79 11.12
C PHE A 195 3.19 20.00 10.82
N HIS A 196 2.55 19.98 9.67
CA HIS A 196 1.51 20.92 9.30
C HIS A 196 0.20 20.51 9.98
N ARG A 197 -0.47 21.47 10.61
CA ARG A 197 -1.77 21.25 11.28
C ARG A 197 -2.94 21.90 10.55
N THR A 198 -2.67 22.84 9.64
CA THR A 198 -3.68 23.49 8.81
C THR A 198 -3.77 22.80 7.45
N ARG A 199 -5.00 22.71 6.94
CA ARG A 199 -5.30 22.07 5.65
C ARG A 199 -4.45 22.65 4.52
N ASP A 200 -4.41 23.98 4.39
CA ASP A 200 -3.69 24.68 3.32
C ASP A 200 -2.19 24.35 3.32
N ALA A 201 -1.57 24.25 4.50
CA ALA A 201 -0.16 23.91 4.61
C ALA A 201 0.11 22.43 4.25
N ILE A 202 -0.83 21.53 4.55
CA ILE A 202 -0.78 20.13 4.12
C ILE A 202 -0.90 20.06 2.60
N GLU A 203 -1.90 20.72 2.01
CA GLU A 203 -2.14 20.73 0.56
C GLU A 203 -0.96 21.32 -0.21
N ALA A 204 -0.42 22.46 0.23
CA ALA A 204 0.75 23.09 -0.38
C ALA A 204 1.98 22.17 -0.31
N HIS A 205 2.25 21.57 0.85
CA HIS A 205 3.37 20.65 1.01
C HIS A 205 3.23 19.42 0.12
N LEU A 206 2.07 18.76 0.12
CA LEU A 206 1.81 17.62 -0.74
C LEU A 206 1.97 18.00 -2.21
N THR A 207 1.42 19.14 -2.63
CA THR A 207 1.55 19.64 -4.01
C THR A 207 3.00 19.80 -4.44
N ILE A 208 3.83 20.44 -3.60
CA ILE A 208 5.27 20.60 -3.88
C ILE A 208 5.96 19.25 -3.97
N VAL A 209 5.69 18.33 -3.03
CA VAL A 209 6.31 16.99 -2.99
C VAL A 209 5.92 16.16 -4.21
N PHE A 210 4.64 16.16 -4.60
CA PHE A 210 4.16 15.45 -5.78
C PHE A 210 4.72 16.06 -7.07
N THR A 211 4.80 17.40 -7.16
CA THR A 211 5.40 18.08 -8.31
C THR A 211 6.87 17.72 -8.46
N ALA A 212 7.64 17.79 -7.37
CA ALA A 212 9.05 17.43 -7.37
C ALA A 212 9.26 15.94 -7.73
N LEU A 213 8.37 15.06 -7.27
CA LEU A 213 8.38 13.64 -7.63
C LEU A 213 8.08 13.43 -9.13
N ALA A 214 7.07 14.11 -9.67
CA ALA A 214 6.70 14.02 -11.08
C ALA A 214 7.85 14.49 -11.99
N ILE A 215 8.48 15.62 -11.64
CA ILE A 215 9.68 16.12 -12.33
C ILE A 215 10.80 15.08 -12.25
N SER A 216 11.07 14.54 -11.06
CA SER A 216 12.13 13.55 -10.87
C SER A 216 11.90 12.30 -11.72
N ARG A 217 10.68 11.74 -11.70
CA ARG A 217 10.33 10.56 -12.50
C ARG A 217 10.45 10.83 -14.00
N THR A 218 10.06 12.01 -14.45
CA THR A 218 10.19 12.42 -15.85
C THR A 218 11.66 12.48 -16.26
N ILE A 219 12.52 13.09 -15.45
CA ILE A 219 13.97 13.15 -15.68
C ILE A 219 14.55 11.73 -15.75
N GLN A 220 14.20 10.85 -14.81
CA GLN A 220 14.69 9.47 -14.82
C GLN A 220 14.23 8.71 -16.07
N ALA A 221 12.96 8.86 -16.47
CA ALA A 221 12.42 8.19 -17.65
C ALA A 221 13.11 8.65 -18.94
N ARG A 222 13.41 9.94 -19.06
CA ARG A 222 14.06 10.51 -20.25
C ARG A 222 15.57 10.27 -20.32
N THR A 223 16.25 10.26 -19.18
CA THR A 223 17.72 10.18 -19.11
C THR A 223 18.25 8.77 -18.79
N GLY A 224 17.42 7.90 -18.23
CA GLY A 224 17.84 6.61 -17.66
C GLY A 224 18.68 6.73 -16.38
N LEU A 225 18.97 7.94 -15.90
CA LEU A 225 19.82 8.18 -14.74
C LEU A 225 19.02 8.15 -13.44
N ALA A 226 19.66 7.72 -12.34
CA ALA A 226 19.11 7.90 -11.01
C ALA A 226 19.03 9.40 -10.66
N ILE A 227 17.94 9.85 -10.04
CA ILE A 227 17.75 11.28 -9.74
C ILE A 227 18.86 11.87 -8.86
N GLY A 228 19.38 11.09 -7.89
CA GLY A 228 20.51 11.51 -7.07
C GLY A 228 21.79 11.78 -7.88
N ASN A 229 22.00 11.06 -8.99
CA ASN A 229 23.12 11.32 -9.91
C ASN A 229 22.91 12.65 -10.64
N VAL A 230 21.70 12.91 -11.14
CA VAL A 230 21.35 14.18 -11.79
C VAL A 230 21.54 15.34 -10.80
N ILE A 231 21.00 15.25 -9.58
CA ILE A 231 21.17 16.29 -8.55
C ILE A 231 22.66 16.54 -8.25
N LYS A 232 23.48 15.48 -8.17
CA LYS A 232 24.91 15.59 -7.91
C LYS A 232 25.66 16.30 -9.05
N GLN A 233 25.27 16.04 -10.31
CA GLN A 233 25.92 16.64 -11.48
C GLN A 233 25.52 18.09 -11.71
N PHE A 234 24.25 18.43 -11.48
CA PHE A 234 23.72 19.78 -11.72
C PHE A 234 23.79 20.69 -10.49
N GLY A 235 23.83 20.14 -9.27
CA GLY A 235 23.88 20.93 -8.04
C GLY A 235 25.02 21.96 -7.93
N PRO A 236 26.23 21.69 -8.46
CA PRO A 236 27.33 22.66 -8.54
C PRO A 236 27.15 23.74 -9.61
N LEU A 237 26.31 23.53 -10.64
CA LEU A 237 26.10 24.50 -11.71
C LEU A 237 25.21 25.64 -11.20
N ARG A 238 25.75 26.84 -11.10
CA ARG A 238 25.07 28.02 -10.55
C ARG A 238 25.20 29.20 -11.50
N SER A 239 24.11 29.92 -11.72
CA SER A 239 24.16 31.24 -12.34
C SER A 239 24.71 32.26 -11.34
N ALA A 240 25.47 33.23 -11.84
CA ALA A 240 25.98 34.33 -11.03
C ALA A 240 25.24 35.62 -11.40
N THR A 241 24.68 36.32 -10.41
CA THR A 241 24.09 37.64 -10.61
C THR A 241 25.03 38.69 -10.02
N ILE A 242 25.50 39.60 -10.87
CA ILE A 242 26.45 40.66 -10.52
C ILE A 242 25.72 42.00 -10.64
N ALA A 243 25.81 42.82 -9.59
CA ALA A 243 25.30 44.19 -9.59
C ALA A 243 26.48 45.17 -9.55
N ILE A 244 26.64 46.00 -10.59
CA ILE A 244 27.68 47.04 -10.68
C ILE A 244 27.03 48.34 -11.14
N ASN A 245 27.33 49.46 -10.48
CA ASN A 245 26.88 50.80 -10.85
C ASN A 245 25.37 50.92 -11.14
N GLY A 246 24.53 50.24 -10.35
CA GLY A 246 23.07 50.27 -10.49
C GLY A 246 22.51 49.39 -11.62
N THR A 247 23.34 48.64 -12.35
CA THR A 247 22.90 47.62 -13.31
C THR A 247 23.12 46.21 -12.77
N THR A 248 22.11 45.35 -12.94
CA THR A 248 22.14 43.94 -12.54
C THR A 248 22.24 43.07 -13.79
N GLN A 249 23.28 42.24 -13.87
CA GLN A 249 23.45 41.26 -14.94
C GLN A 249 23.51 39.84 -14.37
N THR A 250 22.88 38.89 -15.05
CA THR A 250 22.91 37.47 -14.68
C THR A 250 23.65 36.68 -15.74
N PHE A 251 24.68 35.95 -15.30
CA PHE A 251 25.50 35.08 -16.13
C PHE A 251 25.04 33.64 -15.95
N ALA A 252 24.81 32.94 -17.06
CA ALA A 252 24.50 31.52 -17.05
C ALA A 252 25.71 30.69 -16.56
N PRO A 253 25.48 29.53 -15.93
CA PRO A 253 26.58 28.62 -15.60
C PRO A 253 27.27 28.12 -16.88
N ASP A 254 28.58 27.86 -16.80
CA ASP A 254 29.26 27.06 -17.81
C ASP A 254 28.84 25.59 -17.66
N ILE A 255 28.29 25.00 -18.72
CA ILE A 255 27.71 23.66 -18.70
C ILE A 255 28.63 22.75 -19.52
N PRO A 256 29.36 21.81 -18.90
CA PRO A 256 30.22 20.89 -19.63
C PRO A 256 29.39 19.98 -20.55
N ALA A 257 30.00 19.51 -21.63
CA ALA A 257 29.32 18.73 -22.68
C ALA A 257 28.56 17.49 -22.15
N GLY A 258 29.07 16.84 -21.10
CA GLY A 258 28.39 15.70 -20.47
C GLY A 258 27.06 16.09 -19.81
N GLN A 259 27.01 17.22 -19.12
CA GLN A 259 25.78 17.75 -18.52
C GLN A 259 24.84 18.33 -19.57
N GLN A 260 25.38 18.92 -20.64
CA GLN A 260 24.58 19.39 -21.77
C GLN A 260 23.81 18.23 -22.41
N ALA A 261 24.46 17.08 -22.66
CA ALA A 261 23.78 15.90 -23.19
C ALA A 261 22.64 15.39 -22.30
N ILE A 262 22.75 15.54 -20.97
CA ILE A 262 21.67 15.21 -20.04
C ILE A 262 20.52 16.21 -20.15
N LEU A 263 20.81 17.52 -20.28
CA LEU A 263 19.78 18.54 -20.52
C LEU A 263 19.04 18.29 -21.83
N ASP A 264 19.78 17.97 -22.89
CA ASP A 264 19.21 17.67 -24.20
C ASP A 264 18.29 16.45 -24.12
N ALA A 265 18.71 15.38 -23.44
CA ALA A 265 17.86 14.21 -23.21
C ALA A 265 16.58 14.54 -22.41
N ILE A 266 16.63 15.50 -21.48
CA ILE A 266 15.46 15.96 -20.73
C ILE A 266 14.53 16.77 -21.62
N GLN A 267 15.04 17.66 -22.47
CA GLN A 267 14.24 18.59 -23.28
C GLN A 267 13.68 17.92 -24.54
N ASP A 268 14.52 17.16 -25.24
CA ASP A 268 14.23 16.48 -26.50
C ASP A 268 14.38 14.96 -26.32
N PRO A 269 13.37 14.30 -25.72
CA PRO A 269 13.43 12.85 -25.54
C PRO A 269 13.47 12.18 -26.92
N LYS A 270 14.52 11.39 -27.18
CA LYS A 270 14.53 10.49 -28.34
C LYS A 270 13.32 9.57 -28.21
N VAL A 271 12.46 9.53 -29.22
CA VAL A 271 11.30 8.64 -29.26
C VAL A 271 11.81 7.20 -29.26
N THR A 272 11.80 6.55 -28.11
CA THR A 272 12.03 5.10 -28.00
C THR A 272 10.68 4.41 -28.21
N HIS A 273 10.57 3.66 -29.30
CA HIS A 273 9.47 2.76 -29.63
C HIS A 273 9.43 1.56 -28.67
#